data_AF-A0A937T176-F1
#
_entry.id   AF-A0A937T176-F1
#
_cell.length_a   1.000
_cell.length_b   1.000
_cell.length_c   1.000
_cell.angle_alpha   90.00
_cell.angle_beta   90.00
_cell.angle_gamma   90.00
#
_symmetry.space_group_name_H-M   'P 1'
#
loop_
_entity.id
_entity.type
_entity.pdbx_description
1 polymer ?
#
loop_
_entity_poly.entity_id
_entity_poly.type
_entity_poly.pdbx_seq_one_letter_code
_entity_poly.pdbx_strand_id
1 'polypeptide(L)'
;MALAPVSASAQVGRIFVSAEAYAGLARVVHVGKIVELEQIEYEKPLTGIQKFGKPYRLVFEVSETIRGDKVERLELVLALQSTHFLEYMRDHSAEIMLVAGPNRLDSSPRAEIGIEEQGKRLDGERYQFRLLTPVKVPESDGGDSIASQLNKIYDSCRMFTNELEIVEGREAILKRVRAFAKKHTKMLSAVTLVVPNEFGALCGTPNAYSGIMFPVCPETKTTITALKDDPGLILRRIKSRDEDYDRSLLLAEADEALAAFPNEGSK
;
A
#
# COMPACT_ATOMS: atom_id res chain seq x y z
N MET A 1 -15.07 24.45 -32.91
CA MET A 1 -15.28 23.94 -31.54
C MET A 1 -14.36 22.74 -31.36
N ALA A 2 -13.28 22.90 -30.58
CA ALA A 2 -12.39 21.81 -30.25
C ALA A 2 -13.10 20.88 -29.26
N LEU A 3 -13.12 19.58 -29.57
CA LEU A 3 -13.51 18.55 -28.61
C LEU A 3 -12.48 18.58 -27.47
N ALA A 4 -12.92 18.99 -26.28
CA ALA A 4 -12.14 18.80 -25.07
C ALA A 4 -11.79 17.30 -24.97
N PRO A 5 -10.54 16.93 -24.71
CA PRO A 5 -10.21 15.53 -24.44
C PRO A 5 -11.04 15.14 -23.22
N VAL A 6 -11.94 14.19 -23.43
CA VAL A 6 -12.67 13.50 -22.38
C VAL A 6 -11.61 12.98 -21.42
N SER A 7 -11.56 13.52 -20.20
CA SER A 7 -10.66 13.00 -19.18
C SER A 7 -10.95 11.51 -19.05
N ALA A 8 -9.92 10.71 -19.28
CA ALA A 8 -9.97 9.26 -19.19
C ALA A 8 -10.20 8.86 -17.72
N SER A 9 -11.44 9.00 -17.25
CA SER A 9 -11.86 8.43 -15.98
C SER A 9 -12.33 6.99 -16.22
N ALA A 10 -11.76 6.08 -15.42
CA ALA A 10 -12.14 4.68 -15.21
C ALA A 10 -11.52 3.57 -16.11
N GLN A 11 -10.19 3.54 -16.21
CA GLN A 11 -9.49 2.32 -15.80
C GLN A 11 -8.69 2.67 -14.55
N VAL A 12 -8.97 2.02 -13.42
CA VAL A 12 -8.20 2.24 -12.17
C VAL A 12 -6.80 1.70 -12.41
N GLY A 13 -5.83 2.60 -12.59
CA GLY A 13 -4.42 2.25 -12.65
C GLY A 13 -3.96 1.58 -11.36
N ARG A 14 -2.78 0.97 -11.39
CA ARG A 14 -2.19 0.33 -10.23
C ARG A 14 -1.47 1.38 -9.39
N ILE A 15 -1.90 1.55 -8.14
CA ILE A 15 -1.17 2.38 -7.17
C ILE A 15 -0.28 1.48 -6.32
N PHE A 16 1.01 1.72 -6.38
CA PHE A 16 2.01 1.19 -5.47
C PHE A 16 2.09 2.08 -4.24
N VAL A 17 2.39 1.51 -3.07
CA VAL A 17 2.51 2.25 -1.81
C VAL A 17 3.97 2.22 -1.40
N SER A 18 4.57 3.39 -1.15
CA SER A 18 5.96 3.42 -0.68
C SER A 18 6.10 2.78 0.71
N ALA A 19 7.30 2.31 1.04
CA ALA A 19 7.58 1.78 2.38
C ALA A 19 7.24 2.80 3.48
N GLU A 20 7.58 4.06 3.24
CA GLU A 20 7.29 5.15 4.16
C GLU A 20 5.79 5.49 4.22
N ALA A 21 5.03 5.33 3.13
CA ALA A 21 3.58 5.56 3.14
C ALA A 21 2.84 4.56 4.06
N TYR A 22 3.27 3.29 4.10
CA TYR A 22 2.74 2.31 5.06
C TYR A 22 2.97 2.74 6.53
N ALA A 23 4.07 3.43 6.83
CA ALA A 23 4.32 3.96 8.17
C ALA A 23 3.63 5.30 8.44
N GLY A 24 3.68 6.21 7.46
CA GLY A 24 3.26 7.60 7.60
C GLY A 24 1.76 7.80 7.55
N LEU A 25 1.04 6.97 6.81
CA LEU A 25 -0.41 7.11 6.60
C LEU A 25 -1.22 6.29 7.61
N ALA A 26 -0.57 5.49 8.45
CA ALA A 26 -1.22 4.54 9.33
C ALA A 26 -1.24 5.00 10.78
N ARG A 27 -2.32 4.65 11.49
CA ARG A 27 -2.41 4.76 12.95
C ARG A 27 -1.50 3.73 13.61
N VAL A 28 -1.54 2.49 13.12
CA VAL A 28 -0.78 1.36 13.65
C VAL A 28 -0.03 0.62 12.55
N VAL A 29 1.14 0.09 12.93
CA VAL A 29 1.95 -0.80 12.10
C VAL A 29 2.50 -1.90 12.98
N HIS A 30 2.06 -3.12 12.72
CA HIS A 30 2.49 -4.33 13.41
C HIS A 30 3.12 -5.30 12.42
N VAL A 31 4.10 -6.08 12.88
CA VAL A 31 4.63 -7.24 12.17
C VAL A 31 4.27 -8.48 12.97
N GLY A 32 3.95 -9.56 12.27
CA GLY A 32 3.43 -10.76 12.91
C GLY A 32 2.81 -11.72 11.92
N LYS A 33 1.91 -12.57 12.40
CA LYS A 33 1.27 -13.63 11.62
C LYS A 33 -0.21 -13.76 11.99
N ILE A 34 -1.01 -14.19 11.02
CA ILE A 34 -2.41 -14.56 11.27
C ILE A 34 -2.40 -15.96 11.86
N VAL A 35 -3.00 -16.13 13.04
CA VAL A 35 -3.07 -17.44 13.73
C VAL A 35 -4.48 -18.01 13.75
N GLU A 36 -5.51 -17.16 13.68
CA GLU A 36 -6.91 -17.58 13.56
C GLU A 36 -7.62 -16.70 12.54
N LEU A 37 -8.50 -17.31 11.74
CA LEU A 37 -9.37 -16.63 10.78
C LEU A 37 -10.65 -17.46 10.64
N GLU A 38 -11.76 -16.93 11.13
CA GLU A 38 -13.05 -17.64 11.21
C GLU A 38 -14.18 -16.70 10.79
N GLN A 39 -15.09 -17.20 9.94
CA GLN A 39 -16.32 -16.48 9.63
C GLN A 39 -17.25 -16.53 10.84
N ILE A 40 -17.79 -15.40 11.25
CA ILE A 40 -18.69 -15.32 12.40
C ILE A 40 -20.07 -14.82 12.00
N GLU A 41 -21.08 -15.20 12.78
CA GLU A 41 -22.35 -14.47 12.81
C GLU A 41 -22.16 -13.19 13.61
N TYR A 42 -22.57 -12.05 13.05
CA TYR A 42 -22.39 -10.74 13.68
C TYR A 42 -23.73 -10.05 13.83
N GLU A 43 -24.18 -9.91 15.07
CA GLU A 43 -25.54 -9.48 15.40
C GLU A 43 -25.71 -7.96 15.43
N LYS A 44 -24.61 -7.21 15.60
CA LYS A 44 -24.67 -5.74 15.72
C LYS A 44 -24.85 -5.07 14.35
N PRO A 45 -25.51 -3.90 14.28
CA PRO A 45 -25.69 -3.16 13.04
C PRO A 45 -24.36 -2.77 12.38
N LEU A 46 -24.20 -3.19 11.12
CA LEU A 46 -23.10 -2.83 10.23
C LEU A 46 -23.40 -1.54 9.45
N THR A 47 -22.35 -0.75 9.21
CA THR A 47 -22.39 0.40 8.28
C THR A 47 -22.58 -0.06 6.83
N GLY A 48 -22.95 0.87 5.94
CA GLY A 48 -23.16 0.55 4.52
C GLY A 48 -21.94 -0.12 3.86
N ILE A 49 -20.74 0.37 4.15
CA ILE A 49 -19.50 -0.19 3.57
C ILE A 49 -19.10 -1.54 4.17
N GLN A 50 -19.40 -1.78 5.46
CA GLN A 50 -19.15 -3.07 6.11
C GLN A 50 -20.05 -4.18 5.56
N LYS A 51 -21.24 -3.84 5.05
CA LYS A 51 -22.15 -4.82 4.43
C LYS A 51 -21.68 -5.37 3.08
N PHE A 52 -20.62 -4.80 2.50
CA PHE A 52 -20.04 -5.34 1.26
C PHE A 52 -19.24 -6.62 1.47
N GLY A 53 -18.81 -6.92 2.69
CA GLY A 53 -18.12 -8.16 3.05
C GLY A 53 -18.92 -9.02 4.03
N LYS A 54 -18.35 -10.17 4.40
CA LYS A 54 -18.83 -11.00 5.50
C LYS A 54 -17.97 -10.74 6.75
N PRO A 55 -18.56 -10.73 7.96
CA PRO A 55 -17.79 -10.61 9.19
C PRO A 55 -16.89 -11.83 9.42
N TYR A 56 -15.61 -11.58 9.62
CA TYR A 56 -14.62 -12.57 10.05
C TYR A 56 -13.93 -12.09 11.31
N ARG A 57 -13.76 -13.00 12.27
CA ARG A 57 -12.81 -12.81 13.38
C ARG A 57 -11.44 -13.24 12.89
N LEU A 58 -10.47 -12.34 13.03
CA LEU A 58 -9.07 -12.58 12.74
C LEU A 58 -8.26 -12.34 14.01
N VAL A 59 -7.36 -13.27 14.32
CA VAL A 59 -6.37 -13.08 15.37
C VAL A 59 -5.00 -12.96 14.75
N PHE A 60 -4.33 -11.87 15.09
CA PHE A 60 -2.97 -11.58 14.67
C PHE A 60 -2.02 -11.64 15.87
N GLU A 61 -1.04 -12.54 15.83
CA GLU A 61 0.04 -12.60 16.82
C GLU A 61 1.13 -11.61 16.41
N VAL A 62 1.43 -10.67 17.29
CA VAL A 62 2.34 -9.55 17.01
C VAL A 62 3.73 -9.90 17.51
N SER A 63 4.68 -10.00 16.58
CA SER A 63 6.11 -10.15 16.91
C SER A 63 6.79 -8.80 17.13
N GLU A 64 6.28 -7.73 16.49
CA GLU A 64 6.83 -6.39 16.60
C GLU A 64 5.76 -5.31 16.41
N THR A 65 5.77 -4.28 17.26
CA THR A 65 5.03 -3.04 17.03
C THR A 65 6.01 -1.97 16.54
N ILE A 66 5.82 -1.51 15.31
CA ILE A 66 6.59 -0.39 14.73
C ILE A 66 5.92 0.94 15.07
N ARG A 67 4.58 0.98 15.07
CA ARG A 67 3.77 2.16 15.35
C ARG A 67 2.48 1.78 16.07
N GLY A 68 2.06 2.62 17.02
CA GLY A 68 0.88 2.40 17.84
C GLY A 68 1.21 1.78 19.20
N ASP A 69 0.19 1.37 19.93
CA ASP A 69 0.37 0.76 21.25
C ASP A 69 1.00 -0.64 21.12
N LYS A 70 1.89 -0.97 22.06
CA LYS A 70 2.49 -2.30 22.10
C LYS A 70 1.43 -3.32 22.51
N VAL A 71 1.28 -4.35 21.69
CA VAL A 71 0.37 -5.48 21.92
C VAL A 71 1.09 -6.76 21.50
N GLU A 72 0.74 -7.89 22.11
CA GLU A 72 1.25 -9.22 21.73
C GLU A 72 0.26 -9.98 20.84
N ARG A 73 -1.02 -9.64 20.95
CA ARG A 73 -2.11 -10.24 20.19
C ARG A 73 -3.13 -9.18 19.83
N LEU A 74 -3.53 -9.14 18.57
CA LEU A 74 -4.55 -8.25 18.04
C LEU A 74 -5.75 -9.07 17.58
N GLU A 75 -6.89 -8.93 18.25
CA GLU A 75 -8.15 -9.49 17.79
C GLU A 75 -8.91 -8.44 16.96
N LEU A 76 -9.24 -8.81 15.74
CA LEU A 76 -9.94 -7.98 14.78
C LEU A 76 -11.23 -8.66 14.34
N VAL A 77 -12.28 -7.86 14.14
CA VAL A 77 -13.43 -8.27 13.35
C VAL A 77 -13.42 -7.42 12.09
N LEU A 78 -13.31 -8.06 10.92
CA LEU A 78 -13.21 -7.41 9.62
C LEU A 78 -14.36 -7.83 8.71
N ALA A 79 -14.83 -6.92 7.86
CA ALA A 79 -15.74 -7.25 6.77
C ALA A 79 -14.92 -7.64 5.53
N LEU A 80 -14.77 -8.94 5.29
CA LEU A 80 -13.95 -9.48 4.20
C LEU A 80 -14.80 -9.84 2.98
N GLN A 81 -14.34 -9.43 1.80
CA GLN A 81 -14.95 -9.84 0.51
C GLN A 81 -14.32 -11.12 -0.05
N SER A 82 -13.06 -11.36 0.26
CA SER A 82 -12.32 -12.55 -0.15
C SER A 82 -11.30 -12.93 0.91
N THR A 83 -11.15 -14.22 1.18
CA THR A 83 -10.33 -14.72 2.30
C THR A 83 -9.14 -15.57 1.88
N HIS A 84 -9.14 -16.12 0.67
CA HIS A 84 -8.15 -17.10 0.19
C HIS A 84 -6.68 -16.68 0.40
N PHE A 85 -6.33 -15.40 0.23
CA PHE A 85 -4.97 -14.92 0.52
C PHE A 85 -4.65 -14.90 2.01
N LEU A 86 -5.58 -14.47 2.87
CA LEU A 86 -5.40 -14.43 4.31
C LEU A 86 -5.37 -15.85 4.91
N GLU A 87 -6.23 -16.74 4.40
CA GLU A 87 -6.22 -18.17 4.72
C GLU A 87 -4.88 -18.80 4.36
N TYR A 88 -4.38 -18.55 3.15
CA TYR A 88 -3.07 -19.07 2.74
C TYR A 88 -1.93 -18.52 3.61
N MET A 89 -1.93 -17.22 3.93
CA MET A 89 -0.95 -16.61 4.83
C MET A 89 -1.00 -17.24 6.22
N ARG A 90 -2.20 -17.50 6.77
CA ARG A 90 -2.39 -18.21 8.04
C ARG A 90 -1.83 -19.63 7.97
N ASP A 91 -2.25 -20.41 6.99
CA ASP A 91 -1.92 -21.84 6.87
C ASP A 91 -0.41 -22.07 6.67
N HIS A 92 0.28 -21.10 6.08
CA HIS A 92 1.73 -21.15 5.86
C HIS A 92 2.52 -20.34 6.90
N SER A 93 1.86 -19.84 7.95
CA SER A 93 2.49 -19.02 9.00
C SER A 93 3.33 -17.87 8.43
N ALA A 94 2.84 -17.22 7.37
CA ALA A 94 3.55 -16.15 6.70
C ALA A 94 3.70 -14.94 7.64
N GLU A 95 4.92 -14.43 7.75
CA GLU A 95 5.16 -13.17 8.45
C GLU A 95 4.77 -12.00 7.55
N ILE A 96 3.90 -11.15 8.06
CA ILE A 96 3.29 -10.04 7.33
C ILE A 96 3.37 -8.76 8.16
N MET A 97 3.36 -7.63 7.45
CA MET A 97 3.15 -6.32 8.04
C MET A 97 1.66 -5.99 7.95
N LEU A 98 1.03 -5.79 9.10
CA LEU A 98 -0.33 -5.30 9.25
C LEU A 98 -0.29 -3.79 9.46
N VAL A 99 -1.07 -3.07 8.66
CA VAL A 99 -1.16 -1.62 8.71
C VAL A 99 -2.63 -1.22 8.81
N ALA A 100 -2.96 -0.29 9.71
CA ALA A 100 -4.34 0.16 9.86
C ALA A 100 -4.44 1.66 10.16
N GLY A 101 -5.56 2.25 9.74
CA GLY A 101 -5.89 3.65 9.98
C GLY A 101 -7.11 4.11 9.17
N PRO A 102 -7.46 5.39 9.29
CA PRO A 102 -8.58 5.98 8.55
C PRO A 102 -8.22 6.27 7.08
N ASN A 103 -6.93 6.41 6.78
CA ASN A 103 -6.43 6.66 5.44
C ASN A 103 -6.57 5.40 4.58
N ARG A 104 -7.18 5.56 3.40
CA ARG A 104 -7.27 4.49 2.42
C ARG A 104 -5.97 4.45 1.62
N LEU A 105 -5.24 3.34 1.74
CA LEU A 105 -4.14 3.03 0.85
C LEU A 105 -4.75 2.36 -0.40
N ASP A 106 -4.81 3.06 -1.52
CA ASP A 106 -5.47 2.57 -2.75
C ASP A 106 -4.64 1.52 -3.50
N SER A 107 -4.07 0.54 -2.79
CA SER A 107 -3.25 -0.54 -3.33
C SER A 107 -4.07 -1.78 -3.71
N SER A 108 -3.42 -2.65 -4.48
CA SER A 108 -3.82 -4.06 -4.63
C SER A 108 -2.91 -4.91 -3.72
N PRO A 109 -3.46 -5.81 -2.87
CA PRO A 109 -4.88 -6.04 -2.66
C PRO A 109 -5.54 -4.89 -1.87
N ARG A 110 -6.85 -4.75 -2.02
CA ARG A 110 -7.63 -3.67 -1.40
C ARG A 110 -7.56 -3.76 0.12
N ALA A 111 -7.78 -2.61 0.78
CA ALA A 111 -7.91 -2.59 2.24
C ALA A 111 -9.20 -3.27 2.69
N GLU A 112 -9.09 -4.06 3.75
CA GLU A 112 -10.21 -4.69 4.44
C GLU A 112 -10.86 -3.72 5.41
N ILE A 113 -12.18 -3.80 5.55
CA ILE A 113 -12.94 -2.83 6.35
C ILE A 113 -13.01 -3.30 7.80
N GLY A 114 -12.58 -2.46 8.73
CA GLY A 114 -12.68 -2.73 10.18
C GLY A 114 -14.13 -2.73 10.66
N ILE A 115 -14.45 -3.66 11.57
CA ILE A 115 -15.70 -3.67 12.34
C ILE A 115 -15.37 -3.46 13.83
N GLU A 116 -14.46 -4.28 14.38
CA GLU A 116 -13.98 -4.15 15.77
C GLU A 116 -12.46 -4.41 15.87
N GLU A 117 -11.79 -3.76 16.82
CA GLU A 117 -10.43 -4.05 17.31
C GLU A 117 -10.52 -4.21 18.82
N GLN A 118 -10.13 -5.37 19.34
CA GLN A 118 -10.17 -5.65 20.79
C GLN A 118 -11.55 -5.38 21.42
N GLY A 119 -12.62 -5.79 20.72
CA GLY A 119 -14.01 -5.60 21.14
C GLY A 119 -14.52 -4.15 21.07
N LYS A 120 -13.72 -3.21 20.55
CA LYS A 120 -14.13 -1.81 20.33
C LYS A 120 -14.50 -1.59 18.88
N ARG A 121 -15.63 -0.91 18.65
CA ARG A 121 -16.12 -0.57 17.31
C ARG A 121 -15.16 0.35 16.55
N LEU A 122 -14.99 0.07 15.26
CA LEU A 122 -14.09 0.79 14.36
C LEU A 122 -14.83 1.34 13.14
N ASP A 123 -15.52 2.46 13.32
CA ASP A 123 -16.17 3.11 12.18
C ASP A 123 -15.13 3.89 11.34
N GLY A 124 -14.93 3.46 10.09
CA GLY A 124 -14.08 4.16 9.11
C GLY A 124 -12.62 3.72 9.04
N GLU A 125 -12.19 2.80 9.90
CA GLU A 125 -10.84 2.23 9.85
C GLU A 125 -10.73 1.14 8.78
N ARG A 126 -9.55 1.05 8.18
CA ARG A 126 -9.22 0.04 7.16
C ARG A 126 -7.93 -0.66 7.53
N TYR A 127 -7.83 -1.94 7.20
CA TYR A 127 -6.69 -2.80 7.47
C TYR A 127 -6.08 -3.30 6.17
N GLN A 128 -4.76 -3.30 6.12
CA GLN A 128 -4.00 -3.87 5.02
C GLN A 128 -2.94 -4.82 5.53
N PHE A 129 -2.82 -5.94 4.81
CA PHE A 129 -1.86 -6.99 5.08
C PHE A 129 -0.84 -6.96 3.96
N ARG A 130 0.44 -6.84 4.28
CA ARG A 130 1.54 -6.82 3.32
C ARG A 130 2.48 -7.99 3.59
N LEU A 131 2.67 -8.83 2.58
CA LEU A 131 3.69 -9.88 2.64
C LEU A 131 5.09 -9.27 2.67
N LEU A 132 5.96 -9.77 3.56
CA LEU A 132 7.33 -9.29 3.74
C LEU A 132 8.39 -10.19 3.11
N THR A 133 8.05 -11.47 2.89
CA THR A 133 8.93 -12.47 2.27
C THR A 133 8.12 -13.26 1.24
N PRO A 134 8.63 -13.49 0.03
CA PRO A 134 7.92 -14.28 -0.97
C PRO A 134 7.54 -15.67 -0.44
N VAL A 135 6.32 -16.11 -0.71
CA VAL A 135 5.88 -17.47 -0.37
C VAL A 135 6.45 -18.47 -1.37
N LYS A 136 6.82 -19.67 -0.90
CA LYS A 136 7.34 -20.71 -1.79
C LYS A 136 6.23 -21.20 -2.73
N VAL A 137 6.49 -21.19 -4.03
CA VAL A 137 5.58 -21.76 -5.04
C VAL A 137 5.93 -23.24 -5.21
N PRO A 138 5.01 -24.18 -4.93
CA PRO A 138 5.24 -25.61 -5.17
C PRO A 138 5.45 -25.89 -6.66
N GLU A 139 6.43 -26.72 -6.99
CA GLU A 139 6.74 -27.11 -8.38
C GLU A 139 5.60 -27.91 -9.05
N SER A 140 4.76 -28.57 -8.24
CA SER A 140 3.62 -29.37 -8.68
C SER A 140 2.45 -28.55 -9.19
N ASP A 141 2.37 -27.27 -8.82
CA ASP A 141 1.23 -26.43 -9.11
C ASP A 141 1.56 -25.60 -10.36
N GLY A 142 1.14 -26.08 -11.52
CA GLY A 142 1.33 -25.36 -12.78
C GLY A 142 0.84 -23.91 -12.69
N GLY A 143 1.75 -22.95 -12.85
CA GLY A 143 1.56 -21.53 -13.20
C GLY A 143 0.75 -20.61 -12.25
N ASP A 144 -0.41 -21.06 -11.76
CA ASP A 144 -1.46 -20.16 -11.23
C ASP A 144 -1.95 -20.55 -9.82
N SER A 145 -1.07 -21.11 -9.00
CA SER A 145 -1.34 -21.40 -7.59
C SER A 145 -1.59 -20.13 -6.77
N ILE A 146 -2.28 -20.25 -5.63
CA ILE A 146 -2.49 -19.14 -4.69
C ILE A 146 -1.14 -18.52 -4.26
N ALA A 147 -0.09 -19.34 -4.13
CA ALA A 147 1.27 -18.87 -3.85
C ALA A 147 1.83 -17.95 -4.95
N SER A 148 1.67 -18.36 -6.21
CA SER A 148 2.07 -17.56 -7.38
C SER A 148 1.30 -16.24 -7.43
N GLN A 149 -0.01 -16.28 -7.23
CA GLN A 149 -0.87 -15.10 -7.21
C GLN A 149 -0.54 -14.15 -6.06
N LEU A 150 -0.28 -14.67 -4.86
CA LEU A 150 0.18 -13.89 -3.70
C LEU A 150 1.47 -13.13 -4.02
N ASN A 151 2.48 -13.83 -4.52
CA ASN A 151 3.74 -13.20 -4.89
C ASN A 151 3.55 -12.14 -5.97
N LYS A 152 2.63 -12.34 -6.92
CA LYS A 152 2.33 -11.33 -7.96
C LYS A 152 1.62 -10.10 -7.40
N ILE A 153 0.61 -10.30 -6.55
CA ILE A 153 -0.21 -9.22 -5.98
C ILE A 153 0.58 -8.39 -4.97
N TYR A 154 1.48 -9.03 -4.22
CA TYR A 154 2.38 -8.38 -3.28
C TYR A 154 3.75 -8.02 -3.86
N ASP A 155 3.85 -7.92 -5.19
CA ASP A 155 5.03 -7.39 -5.90
C ASP A 155 6.33 -8.17 -5.65
N SER A 156 6.20 -9.44 -5.27
CA SER A 156 7.29 -10.31 -4.82
C SER A 156 8.08 -9.66 -3.67
N CYS A 157 7.36 -8.96 -2.78
CA CYS A 157 7.92 -8.23 -1.65
C CYS A 157 8.91 -7.13 -2.05
N ARG A 158 8.67 -6.48 -3.20
CA ARG A 158 9.35 -5.24 -3.62
C ARG A 158 8.49 -4.03 -3.35
N MET A 159 9.11 -2.92 -2.95
CA MET A 159 8.41 -1.67 -2.64
C MET A 159 9.21 -0.48 -3.11
N PHE A 160 8.53 0.56 -3.58
CA PHE A 160 9.16 1.85 -3.79
C PHE A 160 9.50 2.51 -2.45
N THR A 161 10.55 3.33 -2.43
CA THR A 161 10.84 4.26 -1.33
C THR A 161 10.42 5.68 -1.72
N ASN A 162 10.37 6.59 -0.76
CA ASN A 162 10.19 8.03 -1.02
C ASN A 162 11.28 8.66 -1.91
N GLU A 163 12.38 7.95 -2.17
CA GLU A 163 13.48 8.36 -3.06
C GLU A 163 13.32 7.73 -4.46
N LEU A 164 12.17 7.12 -4.75
CA LEU A 164 11.88 6.38 -6.00
C LEU A 164 12.78 5.15 -6.22
N GLU A 165 13.55 4.73 -5.21
CA GLU A 165 14.30 3.48 -5.23
C GLU A 165 13.36 2.29 -5.00
N ILE A 166 13.85 1.07 -5.27
CA ILE A 166 13.12 -0.16 -4.94
C ILE A 166 13.91 -0.89 -3.85
N VAL A 167 13.23 -1.19 -2.75
CA VAL A 167 13.72 -2.10 -1.71
C VAL A 167 13.00 -3.43 -1.85
N GLU A 168 13.74 -4.51 -1.59
CA GLU A 168 13.21 -5.87 -1.68
C GLU A 168 13.50 -6.63 -0.39
N GLY A 169 12.52 -7.41 0.04
CA GLY A 169 12.64 -8.31 1.17
C GLY A 169 12.46 -7.63 2.52
N ARG A 170 12.16 -8.48 3.51
CA ARG A 170 11.81 -8.12 4.87
C ARG A 170 12.73 -7.07 5.50
N GLU A 171 14.03 -7.32 5.53
CA GLU A 171 14.96 -6.47 6.28
C GLU A 171 15.04 -5.05 5.73
N ALA A 172 15.13 -4.90 4.41
CA ALA A 172 15.23 -3.60 3.75
C ALA A 172 13.94 -2.79 3.91
N ILE A 173 12.78 -3.44 3.71
CA ILE A 173 11.47 -2.84 3.90
C ILE A 173 11.31 -2.37 5.35
N LEU A 174 11.48 -3.28 6.32
CA LEU A 174 11.25 -2.95 7.73
C LEU A 174 12.25 -1.89 8.23
N LYS A 175 13.48 -1.87 7.72
CA LYS A 175 14.45 -0.81 8.04
C LYS A 175 13.93 0.58 7.62
N ARG A 176 13.40 0.71 6.40
CA ARG A 176 12.80 1.97 5.90
C ARG A 176 11.57 2.35 6.70
N VAL A 177 10.63 1.43 6.90
CA VAL A 177 9.37 1.63 7.66
C VAL A 177 9.66 2.10 9.09
N ARG A 178 10.55 1.42 9.83
CA ARG A 178 10.92 1.78 11.21
C ARG A 178 11.59 3.15 11.29
N ALA A 179 12.55 3.43 10.41
CA ALA A 179 13.25 4.70 10.39
C ALA A 179 12.26 5.86 10.15
N PHE A 180 11.32 5.67 9.23
CA PHE A 180 10.29 6.65 8.93
C PHE A 180 9.31 6.84 10.09
N ALA A 181 8.79 5.75 10.67
CA ALA A 181 7.88 5.81 11.82
C ALA A 181 8.50 6.52 13.04
N LYS A 182 9.81 6.31 13.29
CA LYS A 182 10.55 7.00 14.35
C LYS A 182 10.65 8.50 14.12
N LYS A 183 10.81 8.93 12.86
CA LYS A 183 10.94 10.34 12.48
C LYS A 183 9.59 11.06 12.44
N HIS A 184 8.54 10.37 12.00
CA HIS A 184 7.20 10.93 11.75
C HIS A 184 6.14 10.29 12.65
N THR A 185 6.02 10.80 13.87
CA THR A 185 5.15 10.22 14.93
C THR A 185 3.66 10.50 14.76
N LYS A 186 3.28 11.46 13.91
CA LYS A 186 1.87 11.78 13.57
C LYS A 186 1.50 11.19 12.21
N MET A 187 0.21 10.91 12.01
CA MET A 187 -0.26 10.47 10.70
C MET A 187 -0.15 11.64 9.72
N LEU A 188 0.26 11.32 8.50
CA LEU A 188 0.44 12.26 7.41
C LEU A 188 -0.70 12.10 6.39
N SER A 189 -0.90 13.11 5.57
CA SER A 189 -1.70 13.00 4.35
C SER A 189 -0.91 12.27 3.26
N ALA A 190 -1.62 11.81 2.23
CA ALA A 190 -1.04 11.12 1.09
C ALA A 190 -0.99 12.01 -0.14
N VAL A 191 -0.01 11.77 -1.01
CA VAL A 191 0.05 12.27 -2.38
C VAL A 191 0.37 11.09 -3.30
N THR A 192 -0.16 11.10 -4.51
CA THR A 192 0.18 10.09 -5.53
C THR A 192 0.92 10.77 -6.66
N LEU A 193 2.03 10.19 -7.09
CA LEU A 193 2.75 10.58 -8.30
C LEU A 193 2.47 9.54 -9.37
N VAL A 194 1.85 9.93 -10.49
CA VAL A 194 1.73 9.04 -11.66
C VAL A 194 3.08 8.95 -12.36
N VAL A 195 3.45 7.74 -12.77
CA VAL A 195 4.73 7.41 -13.40
C VAL A 195 4.51 6.55 -14.64
N PRO A 196 5.45 6.52 -15.60
CA PRO A 196 5.39 5.60 -16.72
C PRO A 196 5.22 4.15 -16.27
N ASN A 197 4.42 3.36 -16.99
CA ASN A 197 4.14 1.98 -16.63
C ASN A 197 5.41 1.12 -16.59
N GLU A 198 6.37 1.38 -17.46
CA GLU A 198 7.68 0.74 -17.50
C GLU A 198 8.45 0.95 -16.21
N PHE A 199 8.25 2.09 -15.53
CA PHE A 199 8.85 2.35 -14.21
C PHE A 199 8.13 1.59 -13.11
N GLY A 200 6.78 1.61 -13.11
CA GLY A 200 5.96 0.80 -12.20
C GLY A 200 6.29 -0.70 -12.29
N ALA A 201 6.54 -1.19 -13.52
CA ALA A 201 6.92 -2.58 -13.81
C ALA A 201 8.22 -3.04 -13.14
N LEU A 202 9.09 -2.11 -12.75
CA LEU A 202 10.30 -2.45 -11.97
C LEU A 202 9.94 -3.00 -10.58
N CYS A 203 8.79 -2.59 -10.02
CA CYS A 203 8.30 -3.05 -8.72
C CYS A 203 7.26 -4.19 -8.87
N GLY A 204 6.28 -4.03 -9.77
CA GLY A 204 5.27 -5.05 -10.00
C GLY A 204 4.43 -4.79 -11.24
N THR A 205 3.61 -5.75 -11.66
CA THR A 205 2.88 -5.67 -12.93
C THR A 205 1.88 -4.50 -12.95
N PRO A 206 2.06 -3.47 -13.80
CA PRO A 206 1.08 -2.41 -13.98
C PRO A 206 -0.14 -2.94 -14.77
N ASN A 207 -1.27 -2.22 -14.78
CA ASN A 207 -2.46 -2.61 -15.54
C ASN A 207 -2.86 -1.60 -16.65
N ALA A 208 -3.03 -0.33 -16.31
CA ALA A 208 -3.49 0.74 -17.22
C ALA A 208 -2.60 1.98 -17.09
N TYR A 209 -2.49 2.55 -15.88
CA TYR A 209 -1.46 3.51 -15.50
C TYR A 209 -0.83 3.10 -14.16
N SER A 210 0.32 3.68 -13.81
CA SER A 210 1.03 3.40 -12.56
C SER A 210 1.13 4.65 -11.71
N GLY A 211 0.74 4.56 -10.43
CA GLY A 211 0.94 5.62 -9.46
C GLY A 211 1.76 5.12 -8.27
N ILE A 212 2.53 5.99 -7.64
CA ILE A 212 3.21 5.69 -6.38
C ILE A 212 2.66 6.64 -5.32
N MET A 213 2.09 6.06 -4.26
CA MET A 213 1.57 6.79 -3.12
C MET A 213 2.68 7.03 -2.10
N PHE A 214 2.82 8.29 -1.68
CA PHE A 214 3.80 8.78 -0.73
C PHE A 214 3.13 9.53 0.43
N PRO A 215 3.77 9.60 1.61
CA PRO A 215 3.37 10.53 2.65
C PRO A 215 3.77 11.96 2.26
N VAL A 216 2.92 12.94 2.56
CA VAL A 216 3.22 14.37 2.41
C VAL A 216 4.18 14.80 3.52
N CYS A 217 5.47 14.85 3.22
CA CYS A 217 6.54 15.26 4.15
C CYS A 217 7.71 15.93 3.41
N PRO A 218 8.63 16.62 4.11
CA PRO A 218 9.75 17.33 3.47
C PRO A 218 10.60 16.45 2.54
N GLU A 219 10.84 15.21 2.91
CA GLU A 219 11.63 14.26 2.12
C GLU A 219 10.96 13.94 0.78
N THR A 220 9.64 13.65 0.81
CA THR A 220 8.87 13.44 -0.42
C THR A 220 8.85 14.69 -1.29
N LYS A 221 8.68 15.89 -0.68
CA LYS A 221 8.72 17.17 -1.40
C LYS A 221 10.06 17.32 -2.14
N THR A 222 11.18 17.08 -1.46
CA THR A 222 12.51 17.14 -2.06
C THR A 222 12.66 16.17 -3.23
N THR A 223 12.21 14.92 -3.09
CA THR A 223 12.27 13.95 -4.20
C THR A 223 11.45 14.41 -5.40
N ILE A 224 10.22 14.88 -5.20
CA ILE A 224 9.35 15.30 -6.31
C ILE A 224 9.87 16.58 -6.96
N THR A 225 10.42 17.53 -6.18
CA THR A 225 11.10 18.71 -6.75
C THR A 225 12.31 18.30 -7.59
N ALA A 226 13.15 17.39 -7.09
CA ALA A 226 14.30 16.89 -7.86
C ALA A 226 13.86 16.18 -9.14
N LEU A 227 12.75 15.44 -9.12
CA LEU A 227 12.18 14.81 -10.31
C LEU A 227 11.65 15.85 -11.32
N LYS A 228 11.04 16.93 -10.85
CA LYS A 228 10.60 18.04 -11.70
C LYS A 228 11.79 18.71 -12.39
N ASP A 229 12.90 18.89 -11.68
CA ASP A 229 14.11 19.49 -12.21
C ASP A 229 14.87 18.55 -13.17
N ASP A 230 14.89 17.25 -12.88
CA ASP A 230 15.49 16.20 -13.72
C ASP A 230 14.58 14.96 -13.84
N PRO A 231 13.68 14.92 -14.84
CA PRO A 231 12.89 13.72 -15.15
C PRO A 231 13.74 12.48 -15.48
N GLY A 232 15.02 12.68 -15.80
CA GLY A 232 16.00 11.61 -16.03
C GLY A 232 16.19 10.69 -14.83
N LEU A 233 15.81 11.10 -13.60
CA LEU A 233 15.80 10.22 -12.42
C LEU A 233 14.94 8.97 -12.62
N ILE A 234 13.85 9.08 -13.40
CA ILE A 234 12.99 7.95 -13.79
C ILE A 234 13.37 7.45 -15.19
N LEU A 235 13.46 8.35 -16.18
CA LEU A 235 13.57 7.96 -17.59
C LEU A 235 14.82 7.12 -17.89
N ARG A 236 15.95 7.37 -17.20
CA ARG A 236 17.19 6.58 -17.38
C ARG A 236 17.06 5.13 -16.92
N ARG A 237 16.01 4.78 -16.16
CA ARG A 237 15.80 3.45 -15.58
C ARG A 237 14.84 2.58 -16.39
N ILE A 238 14.24 3.14 -17.44
CA ILE A 238 13.21 2.48 -18.23
C ILE A 238 13.54 2.53 -19.72
N LYS A 239 12.96 1.59 -20.47
CA LYS A 239 12.94 1.65 -21.93
C LYS A 239 11.64 2.33 -22.36
N SER A 240 11.66 3.66 -22.40
CA SER A 240 10.50 4.43 -22.85
C SER A 240 10.19 4.14 -24.32
N ARG A 241 8.90 4.04 -24.64
CA ARG A 241 8.42 3.96 -26.02
C ARG A 241 8.31 5.34 -26.68
N ASP A 242 8.11 6.37 -25.86
CA ASP A 242 7.96 7.77 -26.24
C ASP A 242 8.51 8.64 -25.11
N GLU A 243 9.79 8.98 -25.18
CA GLU A 243 10.49 9.68 -24.10
C GLU A 243 9.96 11.11 -23.89
N ASP A 244 9.51 11.78 -24.97
CA ASP A 244 8.98 13.14 -24.91
C ASP A 244 7.61 13.17 -24.22
N TYR A 245 6.77 12.16 -24.49
CA TYR A 245 5.52 11.95 -23.77
C TYR A 245 5.75 11.66 -22.29
N ASP A 246 6.61 10.68 -21.97
CA ASP A 246 6.88 10.30 -20.58
C ASP A 246 7.51 11.46 -19.78
N ARG A 247 8.40 12.24 -20.41
CA ARG A 247 8.97 13.46 -19.81
C ARG A 247 7.88 14.48 -19.50
N SER A 248 7.00 14.75 -20.46
CA SER A 248 5.91 15.72 -20.29
C SER A 248 4.90 15.28 -19.22
N LEU A 249 4.58 13.98 -19.17
CA LEU A 249 3.78 13.36 -18.11
C LEU A 249 4.43 13.58 -16.75
N LEU A 250 5.70 13.19 -16.58
CA LEU A 250 6.41 13.30 -15.31
C LEU A 250 6.47 14.74 -14.79
N LEU A 251 6.67 15.73 -15.68
CA LEU A 251 6.67 17.14 -15.31
C LEU A 251 5.29 17.61 -14.82
N ALA A 252 4.23 17.27 -15.54
CA ALA A 252 2.86 17.65 -15.18
C ALA A 252 2.42 16.99 -13.85
N GLU A 253 2.71 15.70 -13.68
CA GLU A 253 2.36 14.94 -12.48
C GLU A 253 3.19 15.34 -11.26
N ALA A 254 4.45 15.74 -11.46
CA ALA A 254 5.27 16.32 -10.39
C ALA A 254 4.70 17.69 -9.95
N ASP A 255 4.23 18.52 -10.87
CA ASP A 255 3.56 19.79 -10.56
C ASP A 255 2.27 19.58 -9.76
N GLU A 256 1.42 18.65 -10.20
CA GLU A 256 0.19 18.29 -9.49
C GLU A 256 0.48 17.74 -8.08
N ALA A 257 1.45 16.83 -7.97
CA ALA A 257 1.84 16.28 -6.68
C ALA A 257 2.42 17.35 -5.73
N LEU A 258 3.22 18.29 -6.25
CA LEU A 258 3.77 19.39 -5.44
C LEU A 258 2.69 20.34 -4.90
N ALA A 259 1.55 20.46 -5.59
CA ALA A 259 0.43 21.28 -5.12
C ALA A 259 -0.24 20.72 -3.84
N ALA A 260 -0.03 19.43 -3.51
CA ALA A 260 -0.52 18.82 -2.27
C ALA A 260 0.29 19.19 -1.02
N PHE A 261 1.47 19.82 -1.18
CA PHE A 261 2.32 20.20 -0.07
C PHE A 261 1.95 21.60 0.44
N PRO A 262 1.98 21.83 1.76
CA PRO A 262 1.69 23.15 2.30
C PRO A 262 2.68 24.19 1.77
N ASN A 263 2.15 25.34 1.35
CA ASN A 263 2.96 26.49 0.97
C ASN A 263 3.76 26.97 2.20
N GLU A 264 5.06 27.16 2.03
CA GLU A 264 5.90 27.78 3.06
C GLU A 264 5.49 29.25 3.18
N GLY A 265 4.50 29.55 4.03
CA GLY A 265 3.98 30.91 4.22
C GLY A 265 2.65 31.02 4.96
N SER A 266 1.87 29.96 5.11
CA SER A 266 0.63 29.97 5.89
C SER A 266 0.89 29.53 7.33
N LYS A 267 1.23 30.49 8.18
CA LYS A 267 1.03 30.40 9.64
C LYS A 267 -0.29 31.06 10.01
#